data_AF-A4Y9S7-F1
#
_entry.id   AF-A4Y9S7-F1
#
_cell.length_a   1.000
_cell.length_b   1.000
_cell.length_c   1.000
_cell.angle_alpha   90.00
_cell.angle_beta   90.00
_cell.angle_gamma   90.00
#
_symmetry.space_group_name_H-M   'P 1'
#
loop_
_entity.id
_entity.type
_entity.pdbx_description
1 polymer ?
#
loop_
_entity_poly.entity_id
_entity_poly.type
_entity_poly.pdbx_seq_one_letter_code
_entity_poly.pdbx_strand_id
1 'polypeptide(L)'
;MSDNEKAFYDRASELIKLANKQNQSTEIQTGEVSASFMWAVARYNAWFGSTSFESKEQMQAKKQEMMDYYMERYKEMLDANLEDYIENFDHYRATQK
;
A
#
# COMPACT_ATOMS: atom_id res chain seq x y z
N MET A 1 5.79 -7.46 -19.62
CA MET A 1 4.81 -6.61 -18.93
C MET A 1 3.85 -6.06 -19.97
N SER A 2 2.57 -6.33 -19.82
CA SER A 2 1.49 -5.72 -20.60
C SER A 2 1.35 -4.23 -20.29
N ASP A 3 0.73 -3.47 -21.19
CA ASP A 3 0.51 -2.03 -21.01
C ASP A 3 -0.33 -1.71 -19.76
N ASN A 4 -1.27 -2.58 -19.42
CA ASN A 4 -2.11 -2.43 -18.23
C ASN A 4 -1.32 -2.63 -16.93
N GLU A 5 -0.42 -3.61 -16.89
CA GLU A 5 0.49 -3.80 -15.76
C GLU A 5 1.40 -2.57 -15.62
N LYS A 6 1.90 -2.03 -16.73
CA LYS A 6 2.72 -0.81 -16.70
C LYS A 6 1.98 0.38 -16.10
N ALA A 7 0.75 0.62 -16.54
CA ALA A 7 -0.06 1.71 -16.01
C ALA A 7 -0.34 1.56 -14.51
N PHE A 8 -0.49 0.32 -14.01
CA PHE A 8 -0.62 0.06 -12.58
C PHE A 8 0.64 0.45 -11.80
N TYR A 9 1.82 -0.03 -12.23
CA TYR A 9 3.08 0.27 -11.55
C TYR A 9 3.45 1.75 -11.63
N ASP A 10 3.13 2.43 -12.73
CA ASP A 10 3.34 3.87 -12.87
C ASP A 10 2.54 4.64 -11.79
N ARG A 11 1.26 4.31 -11.59
CA ARG A 11 0.43 4.94 -10.55
C ARG A 11 0.93 4.63 -9.13
N ALA A 12 1.30 3.37 -8.86
CA ALA A 12 1.86 3.01 -7.56
C ALA A 12 3.16 3.78 -7.27
N SER A 13 4.00 3.96 -8.29
CA SER A 13 5.25 4.71 -8.20
C SER A 13 5.02 6.19 -7.92
N GLU A 14 3.95 6.80 -8.46
CA GLU A 14 3.58 8.19 -8.16
C GLU A 14 3.22 8.39 -6.68
N LEU A 15 2.53 7.43 -6.07
CA LEU A 15 2.22 7.46 -4.64
C LEU A 15 3.49 7.34 -3.79
N ILE A 16 4.42 6.45 -4.17
CA ILE A 16 5.74 6.32 -3.51
C ILE A 16 6.56 7.60 -3.68
N LYS A 17 6.56 8.24 -4.85
CA LYS A 17 7.26 9.53 -5.07
C LYS A 17 6.78 10.60 -4.11
N LEU A 18 5.47 10.66 -3.85
CA LEU A 18 4.91 11.59 -2.86
C LEU A 18 5.39 11.26 -1.44
N ALA A 19 5.37 10.00 -1.04
CA ALA A 19 5.90 9.56 0.26
C ALA A 19 7.40 9.89 0.40
N ASN A 20 8.20 9.65 -0.65
CA ASN A 20 9.62 9.98 -0.68
C ASN A 20 9.90 11.47 -0.51
N LYS A 21 9.04 12.33 -1.07
CA LYS A 21 9.12 13.79 -0.85
C LYS A 21 8.86 14.16 0.61
N GLN A 22 7.90 13.51 1.27
CA GLN A 22 7.63 13.72 2.71
C GLN A 22 8.78 13.20 3.58
N ASN A 23 9.40 12.09 3.17
CA ASN A 23 10.55 11.47 3.83
C ASN A 23 11.87 12.26 3.66
N GLN A 24 11.87 13.42 3.00
CA GLN A 24 13.03 14.32 2.98
C GLN A 24 13.12 15.22 4.22
N SER A 25 12.06 15.28 5.03
CA SER A 25 12.08 16.07 6.27
C SER A 25 13.01 15.43 7.30
N THR A 26 13.91 16.22 7.89
CA THR A 26 14.76 15.78 9.00
C THR A 26 14.03 15.72 10.34
N GLU A 27 12.80 16.25 10.40
CA GLU A 27 11.98 16.31 11.61
C GLU A 27 11.06 15.09 11.77
N ILE A 28 10.91 14.28 10.72
CA ILE A 28 9.95 13.18 10.65
C ILE A 28 10.72 11.88 10.38
N GLN A 29 10.40 10.82 11.11
CA GLN A 29 11.00 9.52 10.88
C GLN A 29 10.36 8.81 9.69
N THR A 30 11.12 7.99 8.97
CA THR A 30 10.59 7.20 7.85
C THR A 30 9.41 6.32 8.25
N GLY A 31 9.39 5.82 9.49
CA GLY A 31 8.25 5.08 10.03
C GLY A 31 6.95 5.88 10.09
N GLU A 32 7.01 7.19 10.35
CA GLU A 32 5.83 8.06 10.40
C GLU A 32 5.25 8.31 9.00
N VAL A 33 6.11 8.44 7.98
CA VAL A 33 5.68 8.50 6.57
C VAL A 33 5.03 7.19 6.15
N SER A 34 5.63 6.05 6.54
CA SER A 34 5.05 4.72 6.28
C SER A 34 3.66 4.56 6.92
N ALA A 35 3.51 4.96 8.20
CA ALA A 35 2.23 4.94 8.90
C ALA A 35 1.18 5.84 8.23
N SER A 36 1.58 7.03 7.78
CA SER A 36 0.73 7.95 7.02
C SER A 36 0.27 7.33 5.70
N PHE A 37 1.13 6.59 5.02
CA PHE A 37 0.83 5.90 3.78
C PHE A 37 -0.16 4.74 3.98
N MET A 38 0.01 3.94 5.04
CA MET A 38 -0.95 2.90 5.44
C MET A 38 -2.33 3.50 5.76
N TRP A 39 -2.36 4.64 6.46
CA TRP A 39 -3.63 5.31 6.74
C TRP A 39 -4.31 5.87 5.48
N ALA A 40 -3.53 6.40 4.54
CA ALA A 40 -4.05 6.91 3.27
C ALA A 40 -4.73 5.80 2.45
N VAL A 41 -4.10 4.63 2.31
CA VAL A 41 -4.71 3.49 1.58
C VAL A 41 -5.94 2.96 2.30
N ALA A 42 -5.95 2.90 3.63
CA ALA A 42 -7.11 2.49 4.40
C ALA A 42 -8.33 3.40 4.15
N ARG A 43 -8.13 4.72 4.15
CA ARG A 43 -9.19 5.70 3.85
C ARG A 43 -9.69 5.58 2.41
N TYR A 44 -8.78 5.41 1.46
CA TYR A 44 -9.14 5.26 0.05
C TYR A 44 -9.97 3.99 -0.18
N ASN A 45 -9.53 2.85 0.36
CA ASN A 45 -10.24 1.58 0.25
C ASN A 45 -11.60 1.61 0.96
N ALA A 46 -11.70 2.27 2.12
CA ALA A 46 -12.99 2.46 2.79
C ALA A 46 -13.99 3.26 1.93
N TRP A 47 -13.53 4.34 1.30
CA TRP A 47 -14.35 5.12 0.36
C TRP A 47 -14.73 4.28 -0.87
N PHE A 48 -13.76 3.67 -1.55
CA PHE A 48 -14.03 2.87 -2.75
C PHE A 48 -14.98 1.71 -2.45
N GLY A 49 -14.76 1.00 -1.35
CA GLY A 49 -15.65 -0.06 -0.91
C GLY A 49 -17.07 0.43 -0.62
N SER A 50 -17.24 1.63 -0.07
CA SER A 50 -18.56 2.20 0.21
C SER A 50 -19.40 2.45 -1.05
N THR A 51 -18.79 2.63 -2.23
CA THR A 51 -19.52 2.92 -3.48
C THR A 51 -20.29 1.70 -4.02
N SER A 52 -20.03 0.51 -3.47
CA SER A 52 -20.66 -0.75 -3.89
C SER A 52 -21.98 -1.06 -3.17
N PHE A 53 -22.47 -0.16 -2.31
CA PHE A 53 -23.67 -0.38 -1.50
C PHE A 53 -24.73 0.69 -1.70
N GLU A 54 -26.00 0.30 -1.64
CA GLU A 54 -27.14 1.20 -1.75
C GLU A 54 -27.60 1.73 -0.39
N SER A 55 -27.22 1.07 0.70
CA SER A 55 -27.59 1.45 2.07
C SER A 55 -26.50 1.18 3.09
N LYS A 56 -26.56 1.90 4.22
CA LYS A 56 -25.65 1.69 5.35
C LYS A 56 -25.80 0.29 5.98
N GLU A 57 -26.99 -0.30 5.95
CA GLU A 57 -27.26 -1.64 6.47
C GLU A 57 -26.57 -2.72 5.61
N GLN A 58 -26.64 -2.59 4.28
CA GLN A 58 -25.92 -3.47 3.36
C GLN A 58 -24.41 -3.38 3.59
N MET A 59 -23.87 -2.16 3.65
CA MET A 59 -22.44 -1.93 3.92
C MET A 59 -22.04 -2.50 5.29
N GLN A 60 -22.86 -2.30 6.32
CA GLN A 60 -22.59 -2.81 7.66
C GLN A 60 -22.58 -4.35 7.70
N ALA A 61 -23.48 -5.00 6.96
CA ALA A 61 -23.52 -6.47 6.85
C ALA A 61 -22.30 -7.04 6.09
N LYS A 62 -21.72 -6.27 5.16
CA LYS A 62 -20.58 -6.67 4.33
C LYS A 62 -19.22 -6.14 4.82
N LYS A 63 -19.20 -5.31 5.87
CA LYS A 63 -17.99 -4.68 6.40
C LYS A 63 -16.87 -5.69 6.68
N GLN A 64 -17.16 -6.80 7.34
CA GLN A 64 -16.13 -7.77 7.70
C GLN A 64 -15.53 -8.45 6.45
N GLU A 65 -16.39 -8.87 5.51
CA GLU A 65 -15.97 -9.46 4.24
C GLU A 65 -15.04 -8.51 3.45
N MET A 66 -15.36 -7.21 3.42
CA MET A 66 -14.50 -6.21 2.79
C MET A 66 -13.16 -6.06 3.52
N MET A 67 -13.16 -6.06 4.85
CA MET A 67 -11.94 -5.96 5.65
C MET A 67 -11.02 -7.15 5.39
N ASP A 68 -11.57 -8.36 5.39
CA ASP A 68 -10.83 -9.60 5.16
C ASP A 68 -10.18 -9.58 3.77
N TYR A 69 -10.95 -9.18 2.74
CA TYR A 69 -10.44 -9.02 1.39
C TYR A 69 -9.26 -8.05 1.32
N TYR A 70 -9.39 -6.83 1.87
CA TYR A 70 -8.30 -5.86 1.81
C TYR A 70 -7.06 -6.29 2.61
N MET A 71 -7.24 -6.95 3.75
CA MET A 71 -6.12 -7.48 4.55
C MET A 71 -5.39 -8.61 3.84
N GLU A 72 -6.11 -9.53 3.21
CA GLU A 72 -5.52 -10.61 2.41
C GLU A 72 -4.73 -10.05 1.23
N ARG A 73 -5.32 -9.14 0.44
CA ARG A 73 -4.63 -8.48 -0.67
C ARG A 73 -3.37 -7.74 -0.22
N TYR A 74 -3.44 -6.99 0.89
CA TYR A 74 -2.29 -6.29 1.44
C TYR A 74 -1.20 -7.26 1.90
N LYS A 75 -1.57 -8.35 2.58
CA LYS A 75 -0.65 -9.38 3.04
C LYS A 75 0.11 -10.00 1.86
N GLU A 76 -0.58 -10.43 0.82
CA GLU A 76 0.07 -11.01 -0.38
C GLU A 76 1.08 -10.05 -1.02
N MET A 77 0.71 -8.77 -1.18
CA MET A 77 1.60 -7.77 -1.76
C MET A 77 2.81 -7.51 -0.87
N LEU A 78 2.61 -7.39 0.44
CA LEU A 78 3.68 -7.16 1.40
C LEU A 78 4.65 -8.35 1.44
N ASP A 79 4.12 -9.57 1.48
CA ASP A 79 4.87 -10.82 1.49
C ASP A 79 5.78 -10.91 0.26
N ALA A 80 5.23 -10.70 -0.94
CA ALA A 80 6.02 -10.72 -2.18
C ALA A 80 7.14 -9.66 -2.20
N ASN A 81 6.92 -8.47 -1.63
CA ASN A 81 7.97 -7.47 -1.53
C ASN A 81 9.02 -7.85 -0.49
N LEU A 82 8.61 -8.42 0.65
CA LEU A 82 9.55 -8.85 1.69
C LEU A 82 10.44 -9.99 1.23
N GLU A 83 9.90 -10.96 0.50
CA GLU A 83 10.68 -12.05 -0.10
C GLU A 83 11.77 -11.49 -1.04
N ASP A 84 11.48 -10.47 -1.86
CA ASP A 84 12.50 -9.82 -2.69
C ASP A 84 13.65 -9.20 -1.87
N TYR A 85 13.34 -8.51 -0.77
CA TYR A 85 14.36 -7.97 0.14
C TYR A 85 15.15 -9.07 0.87
N ILE A 86 14.51 -10.20 1.19
CA ILE A 86 15.14 -11.35 1.84
C ILE A 86 16.10 -12.04 0.86
N GLU A 87 15.64 -12.35 -0.35
CA GLU A 87 16.43 -13.00 -1.40
C GLU A 87 17.65 -12.16 -1.81
N ASN A 88 17.49 -10.83 -1.84
CA ASN A 88 18.54 -9.90 -2.27
C ASN A 88 19.25 -9.20 -1.10
N PHE A 89 19.08 -9.67 0.14
CA PHE A 89 19.53 -8.98 1.35
C PHE A 89 21.02 -8.58 1.29
N ASP A 90 21.90 -9.53 1.00
CA ASP A 90 23.35 -9.30 0.96
C ASP A 90 23.73 -8.31 -0.15
N HIS A 91 23.05 -8.39 -1.31
CA HIS A 91 23.29 -7.51 -2.44
C HIS A 91 22.90 -6.06 -2.11
N TYR A 92 21.71 -5.86 -1.53
CA TYR A 92 21.24 -4.52 -1.14
C TYR A 92 22.05 -3.95 0.02
N ARG A 93 22.52 -4.77 0.96
CA ARG A 93 23.43 -4.33 2.04
C ARG A 93 24.81 -3.93 1.52
N ALA A 94 25.35 -4.64 0.54
CA ALA A 94 26.66 -4.32 -0.03
C ALA A 94 26.69 -2.97 -0.78
N THR A 95 25.54 -2.50 -1.25
CA THR A 95 25.41 -1.23 -1.99
C THR A 95 25.11 -0.03 -1.09
N GLN A 96 24.79 -0.25 0.19
CA GLN A 96 24.62 0.80 1.20
C GLN A 96 25.91 0.95 2.01
N LYS A 97 26.70 2.00 1.74
CA LYS A 97 27.83 2.43 2.57
C LYS A 97 27.44 3.62 3.43
#